data_AF-A0A540N1I4-F1
#
_entry.id   AF-A0A540N1I4-F1
#
_cell.length_a   1.000
_cell.length_b   1.000
_cell.length_c   1.000
_cell.angle_alpha   90.00
_cell.angle_beta   90.00
_cell.angle_gamma   90.00
#
_symmetry.space_group_name_H-M   'P 1'
#
loop_
_entity.id
_entity.type
_entity.pdbx_description
1 polymer ?
#
loop_
_entity_poly.entity_id
_entity_poly.type
_entity_poly.pdbx_seq_one_letter_code
_entity_poly.pdbx_strand_id
1 'polypeptide(L)'
;MRTRVSCLQSRGLSILNESSQLCSNLLELVKGKAGQLPEAKQELDGQFFVESEMKVQGINRGTESFARSLQTMSGLLHEKSSLSTPKLASKSARMLMHQHIQMIKRPRLVAAEYVLRHS
;
A
#
# COMPACT_ATOMS: atom_id res chain seq x y z
N MET A 1 -14.25 3.93 2.57
CA MET A 1 -13.30 4.87 1.93
C MET A 1 -11.99 4.21 1.50
N ARG A 2 -11.30 3.42 2.34
CA ARG A 2 -9.99 2.78 2.03
C ARG A 2 -9.94 1.99 0.71
N THR A 3 -10.94 1.14 0.43
CA THR A 3 -11.00 0.34 -0.81
C THR A 3 -11.12 1.20 -2.07
N ARG A 4 -11.87 2.32 -2.00
CA ARG A 4 -12.00 3.26 -3.13
C ARG A 4 -10.67 3.94 -3.42
N VAL A 5 -9.95 4.37 -2.39
CA VAL A 5 -8.62 4.97 -2.52
C VAL A 5 -7.62 3.98 -3.13
N SER A 6 -7.60 2.73 -2.64
CA SER A 6 -6.72 1.69 -3.18
C SER A 6 -7.01 1.39 -4.65
N CYS A 7 -8.29 1.30 -5.04
CA CYS A 7 -8.68 1.09 -6.43
C CYS A 7 -8.27 2.27 -7.34
N LEU A 8 -8.42 3.51 -6.87
CA LEU A 8 -7.98 4.69 -7.62
C LEU A 8 -6.46 4.72 -7.78
N GLN A 9 -5.70 4.37 -6.73
CA GLN A 9 -4.25 4.28 -6.78
C GLN A 9 -3.78 3.22 -7.79
N SER A 10 -4.33 2.01 -7.73
CA SER A 10 -3.96 0.94 -8.67
C SER A 10 -4.32 1.30 -10.11
N ARG A 11 -5.51 1.87 -10.33
CA ARG A 11 -5.95 2.27 -11.67
C ARG A 11 -5.12 3.44 -12.21
N GLY A 12 -4.82 4.44 -11.38
CA GLY A 12 -3.96 5.55 -11.76
C GLY A 12 -2.56 5.09 -12.17
N LEU A 13 -1.97 4.15 -11.42
CA LEU A 13 -0.68 3.55 -11.78
C LEU A 13 -0.75 2.76 -13.09
N SER A 14 -1.83 2.01 -13.33
CA SER A 14 -2.04 1.30 -14.61
C SER A 14 -2.06 2.28 -15.78
N ILE A 15 -2.84 3.36 -15.66
CA ILE A 15 -2.95 4.38 -16.71
C ILE A 15 -1.60 5.05 -16.98
N LEU A 16 -0.83 5.38 -15.95
CA LEU A 16 0.52 5.94 -16.12
C LEU A 16 1.45 4.97 -16.85
N ASN A 17 1.44 3.70 -16.47
CA ASN A 17 2.27 2.68 -17.11
C ASN A 17 1.86 2.43 -18.58
N GLU A 18 0.56 2.30 -18.84
CA GLU A 18 0.00 2.18 -20.19
C GLU A 18 0.37 3.40 -21.05
N SER A 19 0.28 4.62 -20.48
CA SER A 19 0.64 5.85 -21.20
C SER A 19 2.12 5.89 -21.57
N SER A 20 3.00 5.45 -20.66
CA SER A 20 4.43 5.38 -20.92
C SER A 20 4.76 4.35 -22.00
N GLN A 21 4.09 3.20 -21.97
CA GLN A 21 4.23 2.19 -23.02
C GLN A 21 3.76 2.70 -24.38
N LEU A 22 2.65 3.44 -24.43
CA LEU A 22 2.18 4.08 -25.66
C LEU A 22 3.20 5.09 -26.19
N CYS A 23 3.83 5.89 -25.33
CA CYS A 23 4.92 6.79 -25.73
C CYS A 23 6.11 6.04 -26.33
N SER A 24 6.54 4.93 -25.71
CA SER A 24 7.59 4.07 -26.26
C SER A 24 7.22 3.53 -27.64
N ASN A 25 6.01 2.99 -27.78
CA ASN A 25 5.53 2.44 -29.05
C ASN A 25 5.47 3.50 -30.15
N LEU A 26 5.00 4.71 -29.80
CA LEU A 26 4.95 5.84 -30.73
C LEU A 26 6.37 6.23 -31.18
N LEU A 27 7.32 6.30 -30.25
CA LEU A 27 8.70 6.64 -30.56
C LEU A 27 9.33 5.61 -31.51
N GLU A 28 9.12 4.32 -31.28
CA GLU A 28 9.60 3.25 -32.15
C GLU A 28 8.94 3.29 -33.54
N LEU A 29 7.65 3.60 -33.62
CA LEU A 29 6.95 3.79 -34.90
C LEU A 29 7.53 4.98 -35.68
N VAL A 30 7.81 6.10 -35.01
CA VAL A 30 8.41 7.29 -35.64
C VAL A 30 9.84 7.00 -36.09
N LYS A 31 10.66 6.35 -35.24
CA LYS A 31 12.02 5.89 -35.60
C LYS A 31 12.01 5.00 -36.85
N GLY A 32 11.12 4.01 -36.88
CA GLY A 32 10.99 3.07 -38.01
C GLY A 32 10.55 3.74 -39.32
N LYS A 33 9.71 4.78 -39.25
CA LYS A 33 9.26 5.56 -40.42
C LYS A 33 10.28 6.59 -40.91
N ALA A 34 11.03 7.23 -40.00
CA ALA A 34 12.09 8.16 -40.36
C ALA A 34 13.23 7.49 -41.16
N GLY A 35 13.47 6.20 -40.92
CA GLY A 35 14.40 5.41 -41.75
C GLY A 35 13.95 5.23 -43.20
N GLN A 36 12.63 5.24 -43.45
CA GLN A 36 12.02 4.90 -44.74
C GLN A 36 11.67 6.11 -45.61
N LEU A 37 11.47 7.30 -45.02
CA LEU A 37 10.99 8.49 -45.72
C LEU A 37 12.09 9.57 -45.75
N PRO A 38 12.72 9.84 -46.91
CA PRO A 38 13.83 10.80 -47.02
C PRO A 38 13.47 12.22 -46.55
N GLU A 39 12.22 12.63 -46.74
CA GLU A 39 11.69 13.96 -46.39
C GLU A 39 11.51 14.14 -44.87
N ALA A 40 11.18 13.06 -44.15
CA ALA A 40 11.04 13.07 -42.69
C ALA A 40 12.39 13.14 -41.95
N LYS A 41 13.49 12.78 -42.61
CA LYS A 41 14.84 12.87 -42.04
C LYS A 41 15.30 14.31 -41.81
N GLN A 42 14.65 15.29 -42.45
CA GLN A 42 15.06 16.68 -42.38
C GLN A 42 14.53 17.41 -41.13
N GLU A 43 13.45 16.92 -40.51
CA GLU A 43 12.85 17.49 -39.28
C GLU A 43 13.09 16.63 -38.01
N LEU A 44 13.30 15.32 -38.16
CA LEU A 44 13.52 14.40 -37.05
C LEU A 44 14.98 13.93 -37.05
N ASP A 45 15.86 14.78 -36.54
CA ASP A 45 17.28 14.44 -36.41
C ASP A 45 17.51 13.43 -35.26
N GLY A 46 18.73 12.90 -35.17
CA GLY A 46 19.11 11.95 -34.12
C GLY A 46 18.96 12.51 -32.69
N GLN A 47 19.08 13.82 -32.49
CA GLN A 47 18.94 14.47 -31.20
C GLN A 47 17.49 14.47 -30.72
N PHE A 48 16.51 14.67 -31.61
CA PHE A 48 15.09 14.52 -31.26
C PHE A 48 14.77 13.13 -30.68
N PHE A 49 15.31 12.08 -31.29
CA PHE A 49 15.09 10.71 -30.84
C PHE A 49 15.74 10.44 -29.47
N VAL A 50 16.96 10.92 -29.27
CA VAL A 50 17.66 10.80 -27.97
C VAL A 50 16.89 11.54 -26.87
N GLU A 51 16.47 12.79 -27.12
CA GLU A 51 15.72 13.58 -26.13
C GLU A 51 14.37 12.92 -25.80
N SER A 52 13.66 12.44 -26.83
CA SER A 52 12.37 11.76 -26.65
C SER A 52 12.51 10.45 -25.86
N GLU A 53 13.56 9.67 -26.13
CA GLU A 53 13.86 8.45 -25.39
C GLU A 53 14.18 8.74 -23.93
N MET A 54 14.96 9.79 -23.66
CA MET A 54 15.22 10.25 -22.29
C MET A 54 13.93 10.68 -21.57
N LYS A 55 13.00 11.36 -22.25
CA LYS A 55 11.69 11.73 -21.68
C LYS A 55 10.87 10.50 -21.31
N VAL A 56 10.78 9.50 -22.20
CA VAL A 56 10.08 8.23 -21.93
C VAL A 56 10.70 7.50 -20.74
N GLN A 57 12.02 7.39 -20.67
CA GLN A 57 12.71 6.80 -19.52
C GLN A 57 12.45 7.60 -18.23
N GLY A 58 12.39 8.93 -18.32
CA GLY A 58 12.02 9.80 -17.21
C GLY A 58 10.62 9.53 -16.67
N ILE A 59 9.64 9.35 -17.55
CA ILE A 59 8.26 8.98 -17.17
C ILE A 59 8.22 7.63 -16.46
N ASN A 60 8.94 6.62 -16.98
CA ASN A 60 9.03 5.30 -16.35
C ASN A 60 9.58 5.38 -14.92
N ARG A 61 10.75 6.02 -14.76
CA ARG A 61 11.38 6.20 -13.44
C ARG A 61 10.49 7.01 -12.49
N GLY A 62 9.83 8.06 -12.99
CA GLY A 62 8.89 8.86 -12.23
C GLY A 62 7.69 8.04 -11.74
N THR A 63 7.13 7.21 -12.61
CA THR A 63 5.99 6.31 -12.30
C THR A 63 6.39 5.27 -11.25
N GLU A 64 7.57 4.65 -11.38
CA GLU A 64 8.09 3.71 -10.38
C GLU A 64 8.32 4.38 -9.02
N SER A 65 8.88 5.59 -9.02
CA SER A 65 9.09 6.38 -7.80
C SER A 65 7.76 6.73 -7.12
N PHE A 66 6.76 7.11 -7.92
CA PHE A 66 5.42 7.39 -7.43
C PHE A 66 4.75 6.14 -6.85
N ALA A 67 4.86 4.99 -7.53
CA ALA A 67 4.34 3.71 -7.04
C ALA A 67 4.94 3.33 -5.68
N ARG A 68 6.26 3.47 -5.53
CA ARG A 68 6.96 3.21 -4.26
C ARG A 68 6.49 4.17 -3.16
N SER A 69 6.32 5.44 -3.48
CA SER A 69 5.83 6.44 -2.53
C SER A 69 4.41 6.11 -2.03
N LEU A 70 3.53 5.69 -2.94
CA LEU A 70 2.18 5.23 -2.59
C LEU A 70 2.21 3.98 -1.70
N GLN A 71 3.08 3.01 -1.98
CA GLN A 71 3.24 1.81 -1.14
C GLN A 71 3.71 2.19 0.27
N THR A 72 4.71 3.06 0.39
CA THR A 72 5.21 3.55 1.69
C THR A 72 4.10 4.24 2.48
N MET A 73 3.37 5.17 1.86
CA MET A 73 2.26 5.86 2.51
C MET A 73 1.15 4.89 2.93
N SER A 74 0.81 3.92 2.08
CA SER A 74 -0.19 2.90 2.40
C SER A 74 0.24 2.06 3.61
N GLY A 75 1.52 1.67 3.67
CA GLY A 75 2.11 0.97 4.81
C GLY A 75 2.02 1.77 6.11
N LEU A 76 2.43 3.04 6.08
CA LEU A 76 2.35 3.93 7.25
C LEU A 76 0.91 4.16 7.73
N LEU A 77 -0.04 4.32 6.81
CA LEU A 77 -1.46 4.45 7.15
C LEU A 77 -2.03 3.15 7.73
N HIS A 78 -1.62 2.00 7.20
CA HIS A 78 -1.99 0.69 7.74
C HIS A 78 -1.49 0.54 9.19
N GLU A 79 -0.21 0.81 9.43
CA GLU A 79 0.42 0.78 10.76
C GLU A 79 -0.31 1.70 11.75
N LYS A 80 -0.51 2.97 11.41
CA LYS A 80 -1.27 3.92 12.25
C LYS A 80 -2.67 3.41 12.56
N SER A 81 -3.38 2.87 11.58
CA SER A 81 -4.73 2.33 11.80
C SER A 81 -4.75 1.07 12.67
N SER A 82 -3.68 0.27 12.64
CA SER A 82 -3.54 -0.92 13.49
C SER A 82 -3.31 -0.55 14.96
N LEU A 83 -2.55 0.52 15.22
CA LEU A 83 -2.31 1.06 16.56
C LEU A 83 -3.58 1.66 17.19
N SER A 84 -4.52 2.15 16.36
CA SER A 84 -5.81 2.67 16.82
C SER A 84 -6.85 1.58 17.13
N THR A 85 -6.53 0.29 16.95
CA THR A 85 -7.46 -0.79 17.34
C THR A 85 -7.31 -1.12 18.83
N PRO A 86 -8.40 -1.13 19.63
CA PRO A 86 -8.37 -1.32 21.09
C PRO A 86 -8.07 -2.77 21.51
N LYS A 87 -7.42 -3.57 20.65
CA LYS A 87 -7.24 -5.01 20.86
C LYS A 87 -6.31 -5.35 22.02
N LEU A 88 -5.47 -4.40 22.44
CA LEU A 88 -4.63 -4.50 23.65
C LEU A 88 -5.41 -4.26 24.94
N ALA A 89 -6.42 -3.38 24.92
CA ALA A 89 -7.29 -3.15 26.08
C ALA A 89 -8.12 -4.41 26.41
N SER A 90 -8.52 -5.18 25.39
CA SER A 90 -9.33 -6.39 25.57
C SER A 90 -8.58 -7.55 26.26
N LYS A 91 -7.26 -7.70 26.10
CA LYS A 91 -6.53 -8.80 26.77
C LYS A 91 -6.24 -8.47 28.23
N SER A 92 -5.79 -7.25 28.49
CA SER A 92 -5.56 -6.77 29.86
C SER A 92 -6.85 -6.78 30.69
N ALA A 93 -7.97 -6.27 30.13
CA ALA A 93 -9.26 -6.29 30.81
C ALA A 93 -9.78 -7.70 31.10
N ARG A 94 -9.60 -8.67 30.18
CA ARG A 94 -9.97 -10.07 30.43
C ARG A 94 -9.15 -10.71 31.53
N MET A 95 -7.85 -10.40 31.59
CA MET A 95 -6.95 -10.93 32.62
C MET A 95 -7.31 -10.38 34.01
N LEU A 96 -7.59 -9.09 34.11
CA LEU A 96 -8.04 -8.45 35.34
C LEU A 96 -9.40 -8.97 35.81
N MET A 97 -10.37 -9.14 34.90
CA MET A 97 -11.67 -9.72 35.25
C MET A 97 -11.54 -11.17 35.71
N HIS A 98 -10.71 -11.98 35.05
CA HIS A 98 -10.45 -13.35 35.48
C HIS A 98 -9.81 -13.38 36.88
N GLN A 99 -8.82 -12.51 37.15
CA GLN A 99 -8.19 -12.43 38.46
C GLN A 99 -9.17 -11.96 39.56
N HIS A 100 -10.02 -10.97 39.27
CA HIS A 100 -11.05 -10.50 40.20
C HIS A 100 -12.09 -11.58 40.53
N ILE A 101 -12.56 -12.33 39.53
CA ILE A 101 -13.48 -13.47 39.74
C ILE A 101 -12.84 -14.55 40.62
N GLN A 102 -11.54 -14.84 40.41
CA GLN A 102 -10.82 -15.81 41.24
C GLN A 102 -10.65 -15.32 42.68
N MET A 103 -10.43 -14.02 42.90
CA MET A 103 -10.37 -13.43 44.24
C MET A 103 -11.72 -13.48 44.98
N ILE A 104 -12.85 -13.40 44.28
CA ILE A 104 -14.18 -13.51 44.90
C ILE A 104 -14.53 -14.96 45.25
N LYS A 105 -14.11 -15.93 44.42
CA LYS A 105 -14.46 -17.34 44.62
C LYS A 105 -13.69 -17.99 45.78
N ARG A 106 -12.41 -17.64 45.99
CA ARG A 106 -11.57 -18.27 47.02
C ARG A 106 -12.11 -18.11 48.46
N PRO A 107 -12.48 -16.90 48.93
CA PRO A 107 -13.01 -16.73 50.28
C PRO A 107 -14.36 -17.44 50.49
N ARG A 108 -15.21 -17.49 49.45
CA ARG A 108 -16.53 -18.14 49.50
C ARG A 108 -16.43 -19.66 49.64
N LEU A 109 -15.47 -20.30 48.98
CA LEU A 109 -15.23 -21.74 49.11
C LEU A 109 -14.71 -22.09 50.51
N VAL A 110 -13.79 -21.29 51.05
CA VAL A 110 -13.25 -21.49 52.41
C VAL A 110 -14.34 -21.32 53.48
N ALA A 111 -15.23 -20.34 53.32
CA ALA A 111 -16.36 -20.16 54.23
C ALA A 111 -17.38 -21.31 54.13
N ALA A 112 -17.68 -21.80 52.93
CA ALA A 112 -18.60 -22.93 52.74
C ALA A 112 -18.03 -24.25 53.31
N GLU A 113 -16.74 -24.52 53.11
CA GLU A 113 -16.07 -25.68 53.71
C GLU A 113 -15.99 -25.59 55.24
N TYR A 114 -15.81 -24.39 55.80
CA TYR A 114 -15.80 -24.19 57.24
C TYR A 114 -17.19 -24.47 57.86
N VAL A 115 -18.27 -23.97 57.24
CA VAL A 115 -19.64 -24.22 57.71
C VAL A 115 -20.01 -25.71 57.61
N LEU A 116 -19.69 -26.38 56.49
CA LEU A 116 -19.97 -27.81 56.31
C LEU A 116 -19.21 -28.72 57.27
N ARG A 117 -18.05 -28.28 57.79
CA ARG A 117 -17.23 -29.06 58.72
C ARG A 117 -17.62 -28.88 60.19
N HIS A 118 -18.44 -27.87 60.49
CA HIS A 118 -18.90 -27.54 61.85
C HIS A 118 -20.44 -27.49 61.97
N SER A 119 -21.16 -28.10 61.02
CA SER A 119 -22.60 -28.38 61.07
C SER A 119 -22.80 -29.87 61.31
#